data_AF-A0A838WC90-F1
#
_entry.id   AF-A0A838WC90-F1
#
_cell.length_a   1.000
_cell.length_b   1.000
_cell.length_c   1.000
_cell.angle_alpha   90.00
_cell.angle_beta   90.00
_cell.angle_gamma   90.00
#
_symmetry.space_group_name_H-M   'P 1'
#
loop_
_entity.id
_entity.type
_entity.pdbx_description
1 polymer ?
#
loop_
_entity_poly.entity_id
_entity_poly.type
_entity_poly.pdbx_seq_one_letter_code
_entity_poly.pdbx_strand_id
1 'polypeptide(L)'
;MTGPSPAQIAEPVRREIELAAAVARECLLDTHFAYVMEFVEHARADIAAPRVLSIYMRLHSVSPTDAATLTHRVFVALGRRVVEAESAERMAAANQNADALWDSPNSVFHRIHRRLRGRTNQELRRWVELHTGRAEVALLEVHVKNALRVIRILDPGSSYAGAVQLYGELLSLSAPRVETIYYLALNGLCNPVPGAPVRAVAALKSGTAPAAAPDIPALRILENRG
;
A
#
# COMPACT_ATOMS: atom_id res chain seq x y z
N MET A 1 8.41 29.19 -14.22
CA MET A 1 8.93 27.92 -14.74
C MET A 1 7.75 27.10 -15.22
N THR A 2 7.47 27.10 -16.52
CA THR A 2 6.33 26.42 -17.12
C THR A 2 6.73 24.99 -17.49
N GLY A 3 6.20 24.00 -16.76
CA GLY A 3 6.28 22.60 -17.18
C GLY A 3 5.53 22.38 -18.51
N PRO A 4 5.71 21.22 -19.17
CA PRO A 4 4.99 20.92 -20.40
C PRO A 4 3.48 21.02 -20.13
N SER A 5 2.79 21.89 -20.87
CA SER A 5 1.34 21.99 -20.77
C SER A 5 0.74 20.63 -21.15
N PRO A 6 -0.27 20.11 -20.42
CA PRO A 6 -0.88 18.82 -20.72
C PRO A 6 -1.41 18.73 -22.16
N ALA A 7 -1.66 19.86 -22.84
CA ALA A 7 -2.05 19.90 -24.25
C ALA A 7 -0.93 19.51 -25.25
N GLN A 8 0.34 19.51 -24.83
CA GLN A 8 1.50 19.22 -25.70
C GLN A 8 2.01 17.79 -25.59
N ILE A 9 1.46 16.98 -24.67
CA ILE A 9 1.87 15.59 -24.46
C ILE A 9 1.17 14.69 -25.49
N ALA A 10 1.94 13.91 -26.24
CA ALA A 10 1.40 12.93 -27.18
C ALA A 10 0.50 11.91 -26.45
N GLU A 11 -0.64 11.57 -27.05
CA GLU A 11 -1.63 10.65 -26.49
C GLU A 11 -1.06 9.32 -25.92
N PRO A 12 -0.14 8.59 -26.60
CA PRO A 12 0.43 7.38 -26.02
C PRO A 12 1.23 7.64 -24.72
N VAL A 13 1.91 8.79 -24.62
CA VAL A 13 2.68 9.20 -23.43
C VAL A 13 1.72 9.57 -22.30
N ARG A 14 0.62 10.27 -22.61
CA ARG A 14 -0.43 10.58 -21.62
C ARG A 14 -0.97 9.30 -20.98
N ARG A 15 -1.34 8.31 -21.78
CA ARG A 15 -1.87 7.02 -21.28
C ARG A 15 -0.85 6.30 -20.40
N GLU A 16 0.42 6.33 -20.77
CA GLU A 16 1.48 5.71 -19.97
C GLU A 16 1.66 6.41 -18.62
N ILE A 17 1.55 7.74 -18.59
CA ILE A 17 1.59 8.54 -17.36
C ILE A 17 0.36 8.25 -16.48
N GLU A 18 -0.84 8.18 -17.06
CA GLU A 18 -2.06 7.84 -16.32
C GLU A 18 -1.97 6.44 -15.71
N LEU A 19 -1.43 5.48 -16.45
CA LEU A 19 -1.15 4.14 -15.94
C LEU A 19 -0.12 4.18 -14.80
N ALA A 20 0.96 4.94 -14.95
CA ALA A 20 1.96 5.10 -13.89
C ALA A 20 1.36 5.73 -12.63
N ALA A 21 0.46 6.72 -12.77
CA ALA A 21 -0.26 7.31 -11.66
C ALA A 21 -1.22 6.31 -10.99
N ALA A 22 -1.92 5.48 -11.77
CA ALA A 22 -2.78 4.41 -11.23
C ALA A 22 -1.97 3.39 -10.43
N VAL A 23 -0.81 2.96 -10.93
CA VAL A 23 0.13 2.09 -10.20
C VAL A 23 0.62 2.77 -8.92
N ALA A 24 0.92 4.08 -8.97
CA ALA A 24 1.34 4.81 -7.79
C ALA A 24 0.26 4.82 -6.70
N ARG A 25 -1.01 5.06 -7.06
CA ARG A 25 -2.14 4.99 -6.11
C ARG A 25 -2.25 3.62 -5.47
N GLU A 26 -2.13 2.54 -6.25
CA GLU A 26 -2.18 1.19 -5.71
C GLU A 26 -1.01 0.92 -4.74
N CYS A 27 0.23 1.29 -5.10
CA CYS A 27 1.37 1.14 -4.20
C CYS A 27 1.21 1.94 -2.90
N LEU A 28 0.61 3.13 -2.95
CA LEU A 28 0.31 3.93 -1.76
C LEU A 28 -0.76 3.25 -0.89
N LEU A 29 -1.81 2.71 -1.50
CA LEU A 29 -2.84 1.93 -0.79
C LEU A 29 -2.26 0.69 -0.11
N ASP A 30 -1.39 -0.06 -0.79
CA ASP A 30 -0.70 -1.22 -0.21
C ASP A 30 0.19 -0.83 0.98
N THR A 31 0.89 0.29 0.86
CA THR A 31 1.72 0.83 1.94
C THR A 31 0.86 1.23 3.12
N HIS A 32 -0.20 2.01 2.90
CA HIS A 32 -1.16 2.34 3.95
C HIS A 32 -1.78 1.10 4.59
N PHE A 33 -2.11 0.09 3.80
CA PHE A 33 -2.66 -1.17 4.29
C PHE A 33 -1.69 -1.91 5.22
N ALA A 34 -0.41 -2.01 4.86
CA ALA A 34 0.59 -2.64 5.71
C ALA A 34 0.72 -1.90 7.07
N TYR A 35 0.87 -0.57 7.04
CA TYR A 35 1.04 0.22 8.26
C TYR A 35 -0.23 0.27 9.11
N VAL A 36 -1.41 0.38 8.53
CA VAL A 36 -2.66 0.39 9.31
C VAL A 36 -2.93 -0.96 9.96
N MET A 37 -2.54 -2.08 9.34
CA MET A 37 -2.66 -3.39 9.96
C MET A 37 -1.73 -3.53 11.17
N GLU A 38 -0.48 -3.07 11.07
CA GLU A 38 0.43 -2.98 12.22
C GLU A 38 -0.15 -2.07 13.32
N PHE A 39 -0.77 -0.95 12.94
CA PHE A 39 -1.43 -0.03 13.86
C PHE A 39 -2.64 -0.66 14.59
N VAL A 40 -3.47 -1.41 13.86
CA VAL A 40 -4.61 -2.15 14.42
C VAL A 40 -4.17 -3.27 15.33
N GLU A 41 -3.13 -4.03 14.95
CA GLU A 41 -2.58 -5.11 15.78
C GLU A 41 -2.05 -4.58 17.10
N HIS A 42 -1.29 -3.48 17.07
CA HIS A 42 -0.74 -2.86 18.27
C HIS A 42 -1.84 -2.31 19.20
N ALA A 43 -2.93 -1.77 18.63
CA ALA A 43 -4.03 -1.18 19.40
C ALA A 43 -5.15 -2.18 19.81
N ARG A 44 -5.07 -3.45 19.37
CA ARG A 44 -6.18 -4.43 19.47
C ARG A 44 -6.72 -4.64 20.88
N ALA A 45 -5.87 -4.55 21.90
CA ALA A 45 -6.25 -4.77 23.29
C ALA A 45 -7.08 -3.61 23.89
N ASP A 46 -6.95 -2.40 23.33
CA ASP A 46 -7.44 -1.17 23.96
C ASP A 46 -8.54 -0.46 23.18
N ILE A 47 -8.61 -0.63 21.86
CA ILE A 47 -9.47 0.15 20.97
C ILE A 47 -10.05 -0.71 19.85
N ALA A 48 -11.34 -0.55 19.56
CA ALA A 48 -12.00 -1.21 18.45
C ALA A 48 -11.39 -0.80 17.09
N ALA A 49 -11.21 -1.76 16.19
CA ALA A 49 -10.60 -1.54 14.87
C ALA A 49 -11.19 -0.36 14.05
N PRO A 50 -12.52 -0.13 13.98
CA PRO A 50 -13.07 1.02 13.26
C PRO A 50 -12.56 2.37 13.81
N ARG A 51 -12.37 2.44 15.13
CA ARG A 51 -11.87 3.65 15.79
C ARG A 51 -10.38 3.85 15.50
N VAL A 52 -9.58 2.78 15.60
CA VAL A 52 -8.15 2.81 15.26
C VAL A 52 -7.93 3.27 13.82
N LEU A 53 -8.70 2.72 12.89
CA LEU A 53 -8.69 3.08 11.49
C LEU A 53 -9.02 4.56 11.25
N SER A 54 -10.05 5.09 11.94
CA SER A 54 -10.41 6.51 11.85
C SER A 54 -9.30 7.44 12.35
N ILE A 55 -8.52 6.99 13.36
CA ILE A 55 -7.38 7.76 13.89
C ILE A 55 -6.25 7.76 12.87
N TYR A 56 -5.91 6.58 12.32
CA TYR A 56 -4.86 6.42 11.30
C TYR A 56 -5.14 7.30 10.07
N MET A 57 -6.36 7.25 9.53
CA MET A 57 -6.74 8.03 8.34
C MET A 57 -6.61 9.54 8.55
N ARG A 58 -6.98 10.02 9.74
CA ARG A 58 -6.82 11.43 10.10
C ARG A 58 -5.36 11.82 10.26
N LEU A 59 -4.55 10.94 10.86
CA LEU A 59 -3.13 11.19 11.10
C LEU A 59 -2.35 11.32 9.79
N HIS A 60 -2.67 10.47 8.81
CA HIS A 60 -2.01 10.44 7.50
C HIS A 60 -2.75 11.23 6.40
N SER A 61 -3.84 11.94 6.75
CA SER A 61 -4.67 12.71 5.79
C SER A 61 -5.07 11.91 4.55
N VAL A 62 -5.49 10.66 4.76
CA VAL A 62 -5.89 9.74 3.67
C VAL A 62 -7.12 10.30 2.96
N SER A 63 -7.11 10.29 1.62
CA SER A 63 -8.22 10.80 0.83
C SER A 63 -9.52 10.03 1.11
N PRO A 64 -10.73 10.62 0.97
CA PRO A 64 -11.98 9.91 1.23
C PRO A 64 -12.16 8.64 0.37
N THR A 65 -11.71 8.70 -0.89
CA THR A 65 -11.76 7.57 -1.83
C THR A 65 -10.83 6.44 -1.41
N ASP A 66 -9.61 6.76 -1.00
CA ASP A 66 -8.64 5.77 -0.53
C ASP A 66 -9.05 5.21 0.83
N ALA A 67 -9.64 6.05 1.70
CA ALA A 67 -10.12 5.66 3.00
C ALA A 67 -11.21 4.58 2.93
N ALA A 68 -12.17 4.72 2.01
CA ALA A 68 -13.19 3.70 1.79
C ALA A 68 -12.58 2.36 1.35
N THR A 69 -11.65 2.40 0.40
CA THR A 69 -10.93 1.21 -0.10
C THR A 69 -10.11 0.55 1.00
N LEU A 70 -9.36 1.34 1.76
CA LEU A 70 -8.54 0.88 2.88
C LEU A 70 -9.39 0.24 3.98
N THR A 71 -10.52 0.86 4.32
CA THR A 71 -11.50 0.34 5.28
C THR A 71 -11.95 -1.06 4.91
N HIS A 72 -12.37 -1.23 3.65
CA HIS A 72 -12.80 -2.52 3.15
C HIS A 72 -11.68 -3.56 3.22
N ARG A 73 -10.46 -3.25 2.76
CA ARG A 73 -9.30 -4.15 2.82
C ARG A 73 -8.99 -4.59 4.25
N VAL A 74 -9.00 -3.66 5.21
CA VAL A 74 -8.75 -3.94 6.63
C VAL A 74 -9.81 -4.86 7.20
N PHE A 75 -11.10 -4.58 6.98
CA PHE A 75 -12.16 -5.44 7.50
C PHE A 75 -12.14 -6.85 6.90
N VAL A 76 -11.86 -6.97 5.59
CA VAL A 76 -11.67 -8.28 4.96
C VAL A 76 -10.50 -9.03 5.59
N ALA A 77 -9.37 -8.37 5.80
CA ALA A 77 -8.19 -8.99 6.42
C ALA A 77 -8.45 -9.43 7.87
N LEU A 78 -9.12 -8.59 8.67
CA LEU A 78 -9.51 -8.94 10.03
C LEU A 78 -10.54 -10.07 10.07
N GLY A 79 -11.54 -10.05 9.18
CA GLY A 79 -12.54 -11.09 9.06
C GLY A 79 -11.93 -12.45 8.70
N ARG A 80 -10.99 -12.49 7.75
CA ARG A 80 -10.25 -13.71 7.39
C ARG A 80 -9.50 -14.27 8.60
N ARG A 81 -8.82 -13.43 9.38
CA ARG A 81 -8.11 -13.85 10.60
C ARG A 81 -9.04 -14.41 11.67
N VAL A 82 -10.24 -13.84 11.83
CA VAL A 82 -11.25 -14.39 12.76
C VAL A 82 -11.71 -15.78 12.30
N VAL A 83 -12.02 -15.94 11.02
CA VAL A 83 -12.43 -17.24 10.46
C VAL A 83 -11.30 -18.28 10.57
N GLU A 84 -10.07 -17.89 10.30
CA GLU A 84 -8.88 -18.74 10.45
C GLU A 84 -8.65 -19.14 11.92
N ALA A 85 -8.79 -18.20 12.85
CA ALA A 85 -8.68 -18.47 14.29
C ALA A 85 -9.79 -19.42 14.77
N GLU A 86 -11.06 -19.18 14.40
CA GLU A 86 -12.16 -20.09 14.73
C GLU A 86 -11.96 -21.49 14.13
N SER A 87 -11.44 -21.57 12.91
CA SER A 87 -11.17 -22.85 12.25
C SER A 87 -10.04 -23.61 12.96
N ALA A 88 -8.98 -22.89 13.35
CA ALA A 88 -7.88 -23.45 14.13
C ALA A 88 -8.34 -23.90 15.53
N GLU A 89 -9.19 -23.11 16.20
CA GLU A 89 -9.81 -23.46 17.48
C GLU A 89 -10.72 -24.69 17.35
N ARG A 90 -11.54 -24.80 16.29
CA ARG A 90 -12.35 -26.00 16.03
C ARG A 90 -11.49 -27.24 15.78
N MET A 91 -10.38 -27.12 15.04
CA MET A 91 -9.43 -28.21 14.83
C MET A 91 -8.67 -28.58 16.11
N ALA A 92 -8.32 -27.60 16.94
CA ALA A 92 -7.70 -27.81 18.24
C ALA A 92 -8.67 -28.47 19.23
N ALA A 93 -9.91 -28.01 19.30
CA ALA A 93 -10.97 -28.58 20.13
C ALA A 93 -11.37 -30.00 19.69
N ALA A 94 -11.32 -30.31 18.38
CA ALA A 94 -11.47 -31.68 17.89
C ALA A 94 -10.34 -32.62 18.37
N ASN A 95 -9.18 -32.07 18.74
CA ASN A 95 -8.03 -32.79 19.32
C ASN A 95 -7.94 -32.67 20.85
N GLN A 96 -8.77 -31.83 21.49
CA GLN A 96 -8.65 -31.48 22.90
C GLN A 96 -10.00 -31.66 23.62
N ASN A 97 -10.41 -32.91 23.80
CA ASN A 97 -11.21 -33.28 24.97
C ASN A 97 -10.28 -33.40 26.19
N ALA A 98 -9.70 -32.28 26.64
CA ALA A 98 -9.08 -32.12 27.95
C ALA A 98 -8.81 -30.63 28.19
N ASP A 99 -9.30 -30.14 29.34
CA ASP A 99 -8.96 -28.87 29.98
C ASP A 99 -9.62 -27.59 29.44
N ALA A 100 -10.90 -27.46 29.80
CA ALA A 100 -11.52 -26.15 30.03
C ALA A 100 -11.23 -25.69 31.46
N LEU A 101 -10.83 -24.43 31.64
CA LEU A 101 -11.32 -23.49 32.66
C LEU A 101 -10.42 -22.26 32.61
N TRP A 102 -10.99 -21.07 32.45
CA TRP A 102 -10.73 -19.87 33.27
C TRP A 102 -11.60 -18.75 32.69
N ASP A 103 -12.73 -18.52 33.36
CA ASP A 103 -13.60 -17.38 33.12
C ASP A 103 -13.53 -16.41 34.31
N SER A 104 -13.81 -15.15 33.96
CA SER A 104 -14.47 -14.12 34.76
C SER A 104 -13.69 -12.98 35.44
N PRO A 105 -14.34 -11.79 35.54
CA PRO A 105 -13.71 -10.48 35.58
C PRO A 105 -13.87 -9.76 36.93
N ASN A 106 -13.07 -8.71 37.10
CA ASN A 106 -12.98 -7.76 38.22
C ASN A 106 -12.09 -8.18 39.39
N SER A 107 -10.97 -7.46 39.58
CA SER A 107 -10.64 -6.71 40.80
C SER A 107 -9.12 -6.40 40.86
N VAL A 108 -8.76 -5.29 41.50
CA VAL A 108 -7.39 -4.79 41.80
C VAL A 108 -6.54 -4.31 40.61
N PHE A 109 -6.52 -5.02 39.48
CA PHE A 109 -5.71 -4.65 38.31
C PHE A 109 -6.06 -3.28 37.73
N HIS A 110 -7.31 -2.84 37.80
CA HIS A 110 -7.74 -1.55 37.25
C HIS A 110 -7.11 -0.31 37.94
N ARG A 111 -6.68 -0.43 39.20
CA ARG A 111 -6.07 0.69 39.95
C ARG A 111 -4.56 0.81 39.65
N ILE A 112 -3.90 -0.32 39.44
CA ILE A 112 -2.54 -0.40 38.89
C ILE A 112 -2.54 0.00 37.40
N HIS A 113 -3.56 -0.41 36.66
CA HIS A 113 -3.78 -0.05 35.26
C HIS A 113 -3.89 1.46 35.06
N ARG A 114 -4.51 2.23 35.98
CA ARG A 114 -4.51 3.71 35.86
C ARG A 114 -3.13 4.35 36.03
N ARG A 115 -2.29 3.78 36.90
CA ARG A 115 -0.92 4.29 37.15
C ARG A 115 0.06 3.83 36.07
N LEU A 116 -0.13 2.63 35.54
CA LEU A 116 0.57 2.13 34.35
C LEU A 116 0.11 2.87 33.10
N ARG A 117 -1.19 3.18 32.93
CA ARG A 117 -1.75 3.95 31.80
C ARG A 117 -1.07 5.30 31.63
N GLY A 118 -0.58 5.96 32.67
CA GLY A 118 0.22 7.18 32.53
C GLY A 118 1.58 6.96 31.84
N ARG A 119 2.26 5.83 32.14
CA ARG A 119 3.52 5.42 31.51
C ARG A 119 3.29 4.77 30.13
N THR A 120 2.29 3.89 30.03
CA THR A 120 1.79 3.32 28.78
C THR A 120 1.34 4.43 27.83
N ASN A 121 0.83 5.57 28.31
CA ASN A 121 0.49 6.68 27.41
C ASN A 121 1.73 7.37 26.84
N GLN A 122 2.84 7.48 27.58
CA GLN A 122 4.11 7.97 27.01
C GLN A 122 4.73 6.97 26.03
N GLU A 123 4.68 5.68 26.34
CA GLU A 123 5.18 4.62 25.47
C GLU A 123 4.33 4.47 24.21
N LEU A 124 3.00 4.43 24.36
CA LEU A 124 2.05 4.44 23.25
C LEU A 124 2.23 5.70 22.40
N ARG A 125 2.36 6.88 23.02
CA ARG A 125 2.60 8.12 22.29
C ARG A 125 3.90 8.04 21.49
N ARG A 126 4.99 7.62 22.11
CA ARG A 126 6.29 7.44 21.44
C ARG A 126 6.19 6.42 20.31
N TRP A 127 5.48 5.33 20.54
CA TRP A 127 5.26 4.29 19.53
C TRP A 127 4.45 4.82 18.36
N VAL A 128 3.35 5.54 18.62
CA VAL A 128 2.52 6.19 17.59
C VAL A 128 3.36 7.21 16.82
N GLU A 129 4.14 8.05 17.49
CA GLU A 129 5.04 9.02 16.84
C GLU A 129 6.06 8.33 15.92
N LEU A 130 6.72 7.28 16.41
CA LEU A 130 7.68 6.50 15.61
C LEU A 130 7.02 5.77 14.45
N HIS A 131 5.89 5.11 14.69
CA HIS A 131 5.13 4.38 13.68
C HIS A 131 4.65 5.33 12.58
N THR A 132 4.11 6.50 12.97
CA THR A 132 3.70 7.55 12.04
C THR A 132 4.88 8.04 11.22
N GLY A 133 6.03 8.31 11.85
CA GLY A 133 7.24 8.69 11.15
C GLY A 133 7.70 7.64 10.14
N ARG A 134 7.68 6.35 10.51
CA ARG A 134 8.01 5.24 9.61
C ARG A 134 7.04 5.14 8.43
N ALA A 135 5.75 5.28 8.68
CA ALA A 135 4.73 5.27 7.65
C ALA A 135 4.90 6.45 6.67
N GLU A 136 5.12 7.67 7.18
CA GLU A 136 5.35 8.86 6.34
C GLU A 136 6.60 8.72 5.46
N VAL A 137 7.70 8.19 6.02
CA VAL A 137 8.92 7.93 5.24
C VAL A 137 8.66 6.91 4.13
N ALA A 138 7.99 5.79 4.43
CA ALA A 138 7.66 4.78 3.43
C ALA A 138 6.75 5.32 2.32
N LEU A 139 5.75 6.15 2.67
CA LEU A 139 4.88 6.81 1.69
C LEU A 139 5.68 7.78 0.81
N LEU A 140 6.60 8.55 1.38
CA LEU A 140 7.50 9.42 0.61
C LEU A 140 8.40 8.62 -0.34
N GLU A 141 8.96 7.49 0.08
CA GLU A 141 9.76 6.61 -0.77
C GLU A 141 8.95 6.08 -1.96
N VAL A 142 7.71 5.64 -1.71
CA VAL A 142 6.78 5.24 -2.77
C VAL A 142 6.51 6.40 -3.73
N HIS A 143 6.30 7.60 -3.22
CA HIS A 143 6.09 8.76 -4.07
C HIS A 143 7.31 9.08 -4.94
N VAL A 144 8.51 9.08 -4.37
CA VAL A 144 9.77 9.36 -5.08
C VAL A 144 10.01 8.32 -6.17
N LYS A 145 9.84 7.03 -5.85
CA LYS A 145 9.99 5.93 -6.82
C LYS A 145 9.06 6.10 -8.02
N ASN A 146 7.81 6.48 -7.79
CA ASN A 146 6.82 6.67 -8.86
C ASN A 146 7.03 8.00 -9.62
N ALA A 147 7.45 9.06 -8.95
CA ALA A 147 7.81 10.32 -9.60
C ALA A 147 9.00 10.14 -10.56
N LEU A 148 10.02 9.38 -10.16
CA LEU A 148 11.15 9.00 -11.03
C LEU A 148 10.70 8.20 -12.25
N ARG A 149 9.65 7.38 -12.12
CA ARG A 149 9.06 6.68 -13.27
C ARG A 149 8.41 7.66 -14.24
N VAL A 150 7.64 8.64 -13.75
CA VAL A 150 7.04 9.69 -14.60
C VAL A 150 8.12 10.53 -15.29
N ILE A 151 9.19 10.89 -14.58
CA ILE A 151 10.36 11.57 -15.16
C ILE A 151 10.94 10.79 -16.34
N ARG A 152 11.04 9.47 -16.24
CA ARG A 152 11.60 8.61 -17.31
C ARG A 152 10.64 8.41 -18.48
N ILE A 153 9.34 8.50 -18.26
CA ILE A 153 8.31 8.39 -19.31
C ILE A 153 8.28 9.68 -20.15
N LEU A 154 8.44 10.83 -19.50
CA LEU A 154 8.51 12.11 -20.19
C LEU A 154 9.82 12.21 -21.01
N ASP A 155 9.70 12.79 -22.20
CA ASP A 155 10.80 12.97 -23.14
C ASP A 155 12.01 13.68 -22.50
N PRO A 156 13.28 13.35 -22.82
CA PRO A 156 14.46 13.96 -22.20
C PRO A 156 14.54 15.49 -22.31
N GLY A 157 13.76 16.13 -23.19
CA GLY A 157 13.61 17.59 -23.25
C GLY A 157 12.69 18.19 -22.18
N SER A 158 11.99 17.38 -21.39
CA SER A 158 11.06 17.84 -20.35
C SER A 158 11.79 18.19 -19.06
N SER A 159 11.37 19.27 -18.39
CA SER A 159 11.95 19.63 -17.10
C SER A 159 11.55 18.62 -16.01
N TYR A 160 12.52 18.21 -15.17
CA TYR A 160 12.25 17.34 -14.02
C TYR A 160 11.22 17.95 -13.07
N ALA A 161 11.29 19.27 -12.85
CA ALA A 161 10.31 19.99 -12.06
C ALA A 161 8.90 19.87 -12.65
N GLY A 162 8.75 20.02 -13.98
CA GLY A 162 7.48 19.85 -14.66
C GLY A 162 6.93 18.42 -14.58
N ALA A 163 7.80 17.42 -14.64
CA ALA A 163 7.43 16.01 -14.48
C ALA A 163 6.89 15.71 -13.08
N VAL A 164 7.57 16.19 -12.03
CA VAL A 164 7.14 16.00 -10.65
C VAL A 164 5.87 16.78 -10.34
N GLN A 165 5.72 17.98 -10.93
CA GLN A 165 4.48 18.77 -10.84
C GLN A 165 3.30 18.02 -11.45
N LEU A 166 3.45 17.48 -12.66
CA LEU A 166 2.42 16.68 -13.33
C LEU A 166 2.03 15.45 -12.49
N TYR A 167 3.02 14.76 -11.92
CA TYR A 167 2.79 13.65 -11.01
C TYR A 167 2.00 14.09 -9.76
N GLY A 168 2.36 15.22 -9.17
CA GLY A 168 1.66 15.84 -8.05
C GLY A 168 0.20 16.14 -8.36
N GLU A 169 -0.09 16.70 -9.55
CA GLU A 169 -1.43 17.01 -10.01
C GLU A 169 -2.29 15.74 -10.18
N LEU A 170 -1.74 14.71 -10.83
CA LEU A 170 -2.44 13.44 -11.04
C LEU A 170 -2.81 12.75 -9.72
N LEU A 171 -1.99 12.92 -8.68
CA LEU A 171 -2.25 12.38 -7.35
C LEU A 171 -2.87 13.40 -6.39
N SER A 172 -3.20 14.61 -6.84
CA SER A 172 -3.77 15.69 -6.02
C SER A 172 -2.94 15.98 -4.75
N LEU A 173 -1.62 15.98 -4.87
CA LEU A 173 -0.70 16.24 -3.76
C LEU A 173 -0.63 17.74 -3.45
N SER A 174 -0.40 18.06 -2.18
CA SER A 174 -0.15 19.44 -1.75
C SER A 174 1.19 19.95 -2.27
N ALA A 175 1.29 21.26 -2.52
CA ALA A 175 2.52 21.87 -3.03
C ALA A 175 3.77 21.57 -2.17
N PRO A 176 3.73 21.61 -0.83
CA PRO A 176 4.90 21.24 0.00
C PRO A 176 5.33 19.78 -0.18
N ARG A 177 4.36 18.87 -0.40
CA ARG A 177 4.64 17.45 -0.65
C ARG A 177 5.29 17.26 -2.03
N VAL A 178 4.78 17.94 -3.05
CA VAL A 178 5.37 17.95 -4.41
C VAL A 178 6.81 18.46 -4.36
N GLU A 179 7.06 19.56 -3.64
CA GLU A 179 8.39 20.13 -3.47
C GLU A 179 9.35 19.16 -2.76
N THR A 180 8.89 18.51 -1.68
CA THR A 180 9.69 17.48 -0.99
C THR A 180 10.05 16.33 -1.92
N ILE A 181 9.07 15.82 -2.67
CA ILE A 181 9.27 14.75 -3.66
C ILE A 181 10.27 15.18 -4.73
N TYR A 182 10.20 16.43 -5.19
CA TYR A 182 11.13 16.98 -6.18
C TYR A 182 12.58 16.93 -5.68
N TYR A 183 12.87 17.45 -4.48
CA TYR A 183 14.23 17.42 -3.94
C TYR A 183 14.73 15.98 -3.70
N LEU A 184 13.89 15.09 -3.20
CA LEU A 184 14.25 13.68 -3.00
C LEU A 184 14.47 12.94 -4.32
N ALA A 185 13.68 13.24 -5.35
CA ALA A 185 13.85 12.67 -6.69
C ALA A 185 15.15 13.16 -7.33
N LEU A 186 15.49 14.45 -7.21
CA LEU A 186 16.79 14.97 -7.65
C LEU A 186 17.95 14.25 -6.95
N ASN A 187 17.85 14.06 -5.64
CA ASN A 187 18.86 13.31 -4.89
C ASN A 187 19.00 11.87 -5.43
N GLY A 188 17.90 11.19 -5.72
CA GLY A 188 17.91 9.85 -6.32
C GLY A 188 18.46 9.78 -7.74
N LEU A 189 18.37 10.87 -8.51
CA LEU A 189 19.00 10.98 -9.83
C LEU A 189 20.51 11.23 -9.72
N CYS A 190 20.96 12.02 -8.74
CA CYS A 190 22.38 12.27 -8.48
C CYS A 190 23.08 11.06 -7.84
N ASN A 191 22.36 10.29 -7.04
CA ASN A 191 22.86 9.13 -6.31
C ASN A 191 22.08 7.86 -6.70
N PRO A 192 22.22 7.36 -7.95
CA PRO A 192 21.48 6.19 -8.39
C PRO A 192 21.89 4.97 -7.58
N VAL A 193 20.91 4.29 -6.98
CA VAL A 193 21.15 2.99 -6.31
C VAL A 193 21.58 1.98 -7.39
N PRO A 194 22.79 1.39 -7.32
CA PRO A 194 23.24 0.40 -8.29
C PRO A 194 22.30 -0.82 -8.31
N GLY A 195 21.82 -1.21 -9.49
CA GLY A 195 21.03 -2.45 -9.67
C GLY A 195 19.50 -2.31 -9.56
N ALA A 196 18.94 -1.10 -9.49
CA ALA A 196 17.49 -0.94 -9.57
C ALA A 196 16.97 -1.43 -10.94
N PRO A 197 16.02 -2.40 -11.01
CA PRO A 197 15.55 -2.93 -12.27
C PRO A 197 14.81 -1.86 -13.06
N VAL A 198 15.44 -1.38 -14.13
CA VAL A 198 14.78 -0.62 -15.19
C VAL A 198 13.94 -1.62 -15.99
N ARG A 199 12.72 -1.91 -15.56
CA ARG A 199 11.73 -2.53 -16.46
C ARG A 199 11.33 -1.49 -17.49
N ALA A 200 12.13 -1.41 -18.56
CA ALA A 200 11.73 -0.73 -19.78
C ALA A 200 10.46 -1.42 -20.29
N VAL A 201 9.35 -0.69 -20.32
CA VAL A 201 8.09 -1.09 -20.97
C VAL A 201 8.24 -1.00 -22.50
N ALA A 202 9.41 -1.36 -23.02
CA ALA A 202 9.71 -1.42 -24.45
C ALA A 202 9.05 -2.65 -25.12
N ALA A 203 8.59 -3.64 -24.33
CA ALA A 203 7.98 -4.87 -24.83
C ALA A 203 6.54 -4.73 -25.34
N LEU A 204 5.89 -3.56 -25.22
CA LEU A 204 4.56 -3.31 -25.78
C LEU A 204 4.58 -2.65 -27.18
N LYS A 205 5.76 -2.35 -27.73
CA LYS A 205 5.91 -1.83 -29.11
C LYS A 205 6.33 -2.87 -30.15
N SER A 206 6.69 -4.09 -29.74
CA SER A 206 6.92 -5.19 -30.68
C SER A 206 5.62 -5.99 -30.86
N GLY A 207 4.77 -5.54 -31.77
CA GLY A 207 3.80 -6.40 -32.43
C GLY A 207 4.54 -7.41 -33.29
N THR A 208 5.12 -8.42 -32.66
CA THR A 208 5.60 -9.63 -33.33
C THR A 208 4.65 -10.73 -32.91
N ALA A 209 3.85 -11.20 -33.85
CA ALA A 209 2.95 -12.33 -33.66
C ALA A 209 3.72 -13.50 -33.02
N PRO A 210 3.17 -14.20 -32.02
CA PRO A 210 3.81 -15.39 -31.50
C PRO A 210 3.88 -16.44 -32.61
N ALA A 211 5.11 -16.78 -33.00
CA ALA A 211 5.40 -17.92 -33.84
C ALA A 211 4.95 -19.20 -33.13
N ALA A 212 4.18 -20.02 -33.87
CA ALA A 212 3.89 -21.44 -33.70
C ALA A 212 3.88 -22.00 -32.26
N ALA A 213 2.68 -22.27 -31.78
CA ALA A 213 2.46 -23.14 -30.63
C ALA A 213 3.07 -24.54 -30.86
N PRO A 214 3.69 -25.17 -29.85
CA PRO A 214 4.00 -26.60 -29.92
C PRO A 214 2.70 -27.42 -29.80
N ASP A 215 2.58 -28.41 -30.69
CA ASP A 215 1.49 -29.38 -30.76
C ASP A 215 1.15 -29.97 -29.39
N ILE A 216 -0.05 -29.68 -28.90
CA ILE A 216 -0.68 -30.43 -27.80
C ILE A 216 -1.39 -31.63 -28.45
N PRO A 217 -1.02 -32.87 -28.14
CA PRO A 217 -1.70 -34.04 -28.71
C PRO A 217 -3.18 -34.06 -28.30
N ALA A 218 -4.03 -34.06 -29.31
CA ALA A 218 -5.49 -34.01 -29.20
C ALA A 218 -6.07 -35.19 -28.39
N LEU A 219 -7.00 -34.85 -27.50
CA LEU A 219 -7.94 -35.77 -26.86
C LEU A 219 -8.70 -36.56 -27.94
N ARG A 220 -8.43 -37.86 -28.05
CA ARG A 220 -9.24 -38.82 -28.82
C ARG A 220 -10.57 -39.02 -28.12
N ILE A 221 -11.64 -38.48 -28.71
CA ILE A 221 -13.02 -38.85 -28.39
C ILE A 221 -13.23 -40.28 -28.91
N LEU A 222 -13.47 -41.22 -28.00
CA LEU A 222 -13.96 -42.56 -28.32
C LEU A 222 -15.43 -42.45 -28.73
N GLU A 223 -15.71 -42.56 -30.02
CA GLU A 223 -17.02 -42.96 -30.50
C GLU A 223 -17.26 -44.40 -30.05
N ASN A 224 -18.14 -44.59 -29.07
CA ASN A 224 -18.65 -45.90 -28.72
C ASN A 224 -19.96 -46.12 -29.48
N ARG A 225 -19.92 -46.98 -30.50
CA ARG A 225 -21.10 -47.56 -31.15
C ARG A 225 -21.49 -48.82 -30.39
N GLY A 226 -22.69 -48.80 -29.82
CA GLY A 226 -23.49 -49.96 -29.45
C GLY A 226 -24.94 -49.63 -29.77
#